data_AF-A0A819K138-F1
#
_entry.id   AF-A0A819K138-F1
#
_cell.length_a   1.000
_cell.length_b   1.000
_cell.length_c   1.000
_cell.angle_alpha   90.00
_cell.angle_beta   90.00
_cell.angle_gamma   90.00
#
_symmetry.space_group_name_H-M   'P 1'
#
loop_
_entity.id
_entity.type
_entity.pdbx_description
1 polymer ?
#
loop_
_entity_poly.entity_id
_entity_poly.type
_entity_poly.pdbx_seq_one_letter_code
_entity_poly.pdbx_strand_id
1 'polypeptide(L)'
;MISSNYQDVLRGRYQQLPDVRSKVVRIFLSSTFSDTMGERDSLIENVFPKLKSYCREKYGLEFQYADMRWGIPTESNNNHSETETCLKETELCQKYSVATNFVVLLGHRYGSRPTPATIRASLFEQLYSIICSDINDKDDAQLLSQWYQLDTNCIPAVYILRPISSMLPKILSPDTNEVKRAEKEWKKINTRIRTRLRQAATKCLEQQQIQENEYDDFFVSVTEKEIINGILSVPNANERTLCFLRKFEDIHEHLSDNKASKYIDLKYLNDGTPIVDDEVEKLLNRLKYTRIPNVLQSKNIYKYKIHWTSKGINRDDHSQHIEQFNNDFYNAIQQQIDQCVQSRIIPISDPLHHEILEHAIECKTYVAKFHGRTDILNSVS
;
A
#
# COMPACT_ATOMS: atom_id res chain seq x y z
N MET A 1 25.64 33.13 -1.93
CA MET A 1 25.68 33.06 -3.41
C MET A 1 24.32 32.58 -3.89
N ILE A 2 23.63 33.38 -4.69
CA ILE A 2 22.39 32.95 -5.35
C ILE A 2 22.77 31.84 -6.34
N SER A 3 22.19 30.64 -6.22
CA SER A 3 22.48 29.52 -7.11
C SER A 3 22.21 29.91 -8.56
N SER A 4 23.04 29.50 -9.53
CA SER A 4 22.87 29.79 -10.97
C SER A 4 21.44 29.59 -11.47
N ASN A 5 20.78 28.54 -10.96
CA ASN A 5 19.41 28.17 -11.27
C ASN A 5 18.37 29.27 -10.97
N TYR A 6 18.60 30.11 -9.97
CA TYR A 6 17.68 31.18 -9.59
C TYR A 6 17.65 32.32 -10.62
N GLN A 7 18.82 32.72 -11.14
CA GLN A 7 18.87 33.76 -12.17
C GLN A 7 18.36 33.26 -13.52
N ASP A 8 18.51 31.97 -13.80
CA ASP A 8 18.01 31.37 -15.05
C ASP A 8 16.48 31.34 -15.09
N VAL A 9 15.82 30.98 -13.99
CA VAL A 9 14.35 31.05 -13.86
C VAL A 9 13.83 32.47 -14.08
N LEU A 10 14.42 33.47 -13.41
CA LEU A 10 14.02 34.88 -13.57
C LEU A 10 14.30 35.45 -14.97
N ARG A 11 15.25 34.88 -15.71
CA ARG A 11 15.58 35.26 -17.10
C ARG A 11 14.80 34.48 -18.16
N GLY A 12 13.87 33.63 -17.76
CA GLY A 12 13.05 32.83 -18.69
C GLY A 12 13.76 31.61 -19.28
N ARG A 13 14.87 31.15 -18.69
CA ARG A 13 15.65 30.01 -19.17
C ARG A 13 15.19 28.72 -18.46
N TYR A 14 14.25 28.02 -19.07
CA TYR A 14 13.54 26.89 -18.44
C TYR A 14 14.04 25.50 -18.85
N GLN A 15 15.24 25.41 -19.44
CA GLN A 15 15.82 24.14 -19.91
C GLN A 15 16.04 23.14 -18.75
N GLN A 16 16.40 23.62 -17.56
CA GLN A 16 16.57 22.85 -16.33
C GLN A 16 15.87 23.52 -15.14
N LEU A 17 14.53 23.48 -15.12
CA LEU A 17 13.77 23.98 -13.98
C LEU A 17 14.06 23.13 -12.72
N PRO A 18 14.40 23.74 -11.57
CA PRO A 18 14.45 23.02 -10.30
C PRO A 18 13.05 22.60 -9.87
N ASP A 19 12.87 21.41 -9.27
CA ASP A 19 11.55 20.97 -8.82
C ASP A 19 10.86 22.00 -7.91
N VAL A 20 9.57 22.29 -8.18
CA VAL A 20 8.74 23.05 -7.23
C VAL A 20 8.70 22.25 -5.96
N ARG A 21 9.16 22.87 -4.88
CA ARG A 21 9.09 22.26 -3.56
C ARG A 21 7.65 22.24 -3.13
N SER A 22 7.10 21.04 -3.03
CA SER A 22 5.87 20.81 -2.29
C SER A 22 5.99 21.41 -0.88
N LYS A 23 4.89 21.93 -0.35
CA LYS A 23 4.82 22.46 1.03
C LYS A 23 4.12 21.49 1.98
N VAL A 24 4.03 20.22 1.60
CA VAL A 24 3.33 19.19 2.38
C VAL A 24 4.29 18.11 2.90
N VAL A 25 4.10 17.70 4.15
CA VAL A 25 4.52 16.40 4.65
C VAL A 25 3.29 15.50 4.55
N ARG A 26 3.29 14.56 3.61
CA ARG A 26 2.19 13.62 3.39
C ARG A 26 2.68 12.20 3.61
N ILE A 27 2.10 11.51 4.60
CA ILE A 27 2.54 10.17 5.00
C ILE A 27 1.49 9.14 4.60
N PHE A 28 1.89 8.12 3.84
CA PHE A 28 1.09 6.91 3.72
C PHE A 28 1.34 6.00 4.92
N LEU A 29 0.28 5.67 5.65
CA LEU A 29 0.33 4.75 6.79
C LEU A 29 -0.11 3.35 6.35
N SER A 30 0.88 2.48 6.08
CA SER A 30 0.65 1.08 5.73
C SER A 30 0.49 0.23 6.98
N SER A 31 -0.61 -0.51 7.08
CA SER A 31 -0.81 -1.50 8.13
C SER A 31 -1.90 -2.49 7.76
N THR A 32 -2.04 -3.56 8.52
CA THR A 32 -3.22 -4.42 8.49
C THR A 32 -4.38 -3.82 9.30
N PHE A 33 -5.62 -4.05 8.87
CA PHE A 33 -6.80 -3.33 9.36
C PHE A 33 -7.03 -3.44 10.88
N SER A 34 -7.34 -4.65 11.36
CA SER A 34 -7.93 -4.86 12.68
C SER A 34 -6.92 -4.88 13.81
N ASP A 35 -5.70 -5.35 13.57
CA ASP A 35 -4.69 -5.60 14.59
C ASP A 35 -3.86 -4.38 14.97
N THR A 36 -3.93 -3.31 14.19
CA THR A 36 -3.22 -2.04 14.46
C THR A 36 -4.18 -0.91 14.80
N MET A 37 -5.48 -1.21 14.95
CA MET A 37 -6.52 -0.20 15.18
C MET A 37 -6.24 0.63 16.43
N GLY A 38 -5.83 0.00 17.54
CA GLY A 38 -5.53 0.71 18.78
C GLY A 38 -4.38 1.70 18.65
N GLU A 39 -3.31 1.33 17.95
CA GLU A 39 -2.19 2.22 17.64
C GLU A 39 -2.62 3.36 16.69
N ARG A 40 -3.34 3.05 15.62
CA ARG A 40 -3.79 4.03 14.63
C ARG A 40 -4.74 5.07 15.23
N ASP A 41 -5.71 4.63 16.03
CA ASP A 41 -6.64 5.53 16.73
C ASP A 41 -5.86 6.47 17.66
N SER A 42 -4.85 5.95 18.35
CA SER A 42 -4.01 6.75 19.24
C SER A 42 -3.17 7.78 18.48
N LEU A 43 -2.68 7.48 17.27
CA LEU A 43 -1.97 8.45 16.44
C LEU A 43 -2.88 9.61 16.04
N ILE A 44 -4.11 9.31 15.63
CA ILE A 44 -5.11 10.31 15.22
C ILE A 44 -5.42 11.27 16.36
N GLU A 45 -5.60 10.72 17.57
CA GLU A 45 -5.95 11.53 18.74
C GLU A 45 -4.76 12.33 19.29
N ASN A 46 -3.57 11.71 19.37
CA ASN A 46 -2.50 12.21 20.23
C ASN A 46 -1.25 12.70 19.47
N VAL A 47 -1.05 12.27 18.23
CA VAL A 47 0.21 12.47 17.49
C VAL A 47 0.03 13.37 16.27
N PHE A 48 -0.91 13.05 15.38
CA PHE A 48 -1.14 13.83 14.17
C PHE A 48 -1.48 15.31 14.42
N PRO A 49 -2.28 15.68 15.46
CA PRO A 49 -2.50 17.08 15.80
C PRO A 49 -1.21 17.81 16.16
N LYS A 50 -0.31 17.15 16.91
CA LYS A 50 0.99 17.72 17.32
C LYS A 50 1.91 17.90 16.11
N LEU A 51 1.99 16.89 15.23
CA LEU A 51 2.78 16.99 13.99
C LEU A 51 2.25 18.10 13.07
N LYS A 52 0.92 18.27 12.98
CA LYS A 52 0.30 19.34 12.21
C LYS A 52 0.67 20.72 12.73
N SER A 53 0.57 20.94 14.05
CA SER A 53 1.00 22.21 14.66
C SER A 53 2.50 22.44 14.44
N TYR A 54 3.33 21.42 14.67
CA TYR A 54 4.78 21.48 14.51
C TYR A 54 5.20 21.87 13.08
N CYS A 55 4.67 21.18 12.07
CA CYS A 55 4.98 21.45 10.67
C CYS A 55 4.62 22.88 10.27
N ARG A 56 3.42 23.33 10.68
CA ARG A 56 2.89 24.65 10.37
C ARG A 56 3.68 25.76 11.06
N GLU A 57 3.92 25.62 12.36
CA GLU A 57 4.52 26.68 13.18
C GLU A 57 6.02 26.83 12.96
N LYS A 58 6.75 25.71 12.79
CA LYS A 58 8.20 25.74 12.63
C LYS A 58 8.65 25.98 11.18
N TYR A 59 7.92 25.44 10.21
CA TYR A 59 8.36 25.41 8.81
C TYR A 59 7.34 25.95 7.80
N GLY A 60 6.13 26.32 8.23
CA GLY A 60 5.06 26.73 7.30
C GLY A 60 4.60 25.59 6.38
N LEU A 61 4.80 24.34 6.80
CA LEU A 61 4.41 23.15 6.05
C LEU A 61 3.03 22.66 6.46
N GLU A 62 2.29 22.10 5.52
CA GLU A 62 1.06 21.36 5.80
C GLU A 62 1.39 19.90 6.14
N PHE A 63 0.71 19.33 7.14
CA PHE A 63 0.80 17.91 7.47
C PHE A 63 -0.48 17.19 7.03
N GLN A 64 -0.30 16.13 6.26
CA GLN A 64 -1.34 15.23 5.79
C GLN A 64 -0.95 13.78 6.07
N TYR A 65 -1.94 12.92 6.28
CA TYR A 65 -1.73 11.48 6.34
C TYR A 65 -2.80 10.78 5.49
N ALA A 66 -2.42 9.65 4.91
CA ALA A 66 -3.29 8.77 4.16
C ALA A 66 -3.33 7.41 4.86
N ASP A 67 -4.50 7.08 5.41
CA ASP A 67 -4.81 5.77 5.98
C ASP A 67 -6.02 5.19 5.23
N MET A 68 -5.75 4.25 4.32
CA MET A 68 -6.78 3.60 3.49
C MET A 68 -7.58 2.54 4.25
N ARG A 69 -7.40 2.42 5.57
CA ARG A 69 -8.09 1.43 6.41
C ARG A 69 -9.35 1.98 7.07
N TRP A 70 -9.68 3.25 6.85
CA TRP A 70 -10.89 3.96 7.32
C TRP A 70 -12.04 3.90 6.32
N GLY A 71 -12.41 2.69 5.93
CA GLY A 71 -13.47 2.42 4.96
C GLY A 71 -12.93 2.25 3.55
N ILE A 72 -13.28 1.13 2.94
CA ILE A 72 -13.06 0.88 1.52
C ILE A 72 -14.38 1.24 0.83
N PRO A 73 -14.39 2.18 -0.14
CA PRO A 73 -15.60 2.47 -0.89
C PRO A 73 -16.19 1.18 -1.50
N THR A 74 -17.52 1.04 -1.47
CA THR A 74 -18.20 -0.13 -2.05
C THR A 74 -17.81 -0.35 -3.51
N GLU A 75 -17.58 0.73 -4.26
CA GLU A 75 -17.09 0.70 -5.63
C GLU A 75 -15.70 0.08 -5.74
N SER A 76 -14.78 0.41 -4.82
CA SER A 76 -13.42 -0.13 -4.83
C SER A 76 -13.42 -1.63 -4.60
N ASN A 77 -14.27 -2.12 -3.69
CA ASN A 77 -14.47 -3.55 -3.44
C ASN A 77 -15.14 -4.26 -4.63
N ASN A 78 -16.16 -3.63 -5.21
CA ASN A 78 -16.83 -4.15 -6.41
C ASN A 78 -15.87 -4.30 -7.59
N ASN A 79 -14.93 -3.37 -7.77
CA ASN A 79 -14.00 -3.32 -8.90
C ASN A 79 -12.61 -3.92 -8.60
N HIS A 80 -12.39 -4.50 -7.42
CA HIS A 80 -11.10 -5.09 -7.01
C HIS A 80 -9.90 -4.11 -7.07
N SER A 81 -10.17 -2.82 -6.84
CA SER A 81 -9.21 -1.73 -7.06
C SER A 81 -8.52 -1.26 -5.78
N GLU A 82 -8.73 -1.92 -4.64
CA GLU A 82 -8.20 -1.46 -3.35
C GLU A 82 -6.67 -1.45 -3.34
N THR A 83 -6.06 -2.52 -3.87
CA THR A 83 -4.61 -2.63 -3.94
C THR A 83 -4.04 -1.52 -4.80
N GLU A 84 -4.57 -1.33 -6.01
CA GLU A 84 -4.13 -0.27 -6.92
C GLU A 84 -4.27 1.11 -6.30
N THR A 85 -5.35 1.36 -5.56
CA THR A 85 -5.58 2.62 -4.86
C THR A 85 -4.52 2.86 -3.78
N CYS A 86 -4.19 1.86 -2.96
CA CYS A 86 -3.12 1.96 -1.97
C CYS A 86 -1.76 2.24 -2.61
N LEU A 87 -1.44 1.58 -3.73
CA LEU A 87 -0.16 1.76 -4.42
C LEU A 87 -0.06 3.16 -5.04
N LYS A 88 -1.13 3.64 -5.70
CA LYS A 88 -1.20 5.03 -6.22
C LYS A 88 -1.04 6.05 -5.11
N GLU A 89 -1.70 5.86 -3.97
CA GLU A 89 -1.58 6.79 -2.83
C GLU A 89 -0.15 6.78 -2.26
N THR A 90 0.52 5.63 -2.22
CA THR A 90 1.93 5.52 -1.85
C THR A 90 2.81 6.35 -2.79
N GLU A 91 2.62 6.25 -4.11
CA GLU A 91 3.35 7.04 -5.11
C GLU A 91 3.09 8.54 -4.97
N LEU A 92 1.85 8.96 -4.67
CA LEU A 92 1.51 10.36 -4.43
C LEU A 92 2.23 10.90 -3.19
N CYS A 93 2.26 10.14 -2.09
CA CYS A 93 3.02 10.51 -0.89
C CYS A 93 4.52 10.64 -1.19
N GLN A 94 5.08 9.71 -1.97
CA GLN A 94 6.49 9.76 -2.37
C GLN A 94 6.82 10.99 -3.22
N LYS A 95 5.91 11.33 -4.16
CA LYS A 95 6.07 12.47 -5.06
C LYS A 95 5.95 13.81 -4.33
N TYR A 96 4.95 13.95 -3.45
CA TYR A 96 4.62 15.25 -2.87
C TYR A 96 5.19 15.48 -1.47
N SER A 97 5.49 14.45 -0.68
CA SER A 97 5.98 14.68 0.68
C SER A 97 7.41 15.20 0.69
N VAL A 98 7.66 16.28 1.44
CA VAL A 98 9.01 16.84 1.59
C VAL A 98 9.91 16.01 2.51
N ALA A 99 9.33 15.24 3.42
CA ALA A 99 10.05 14.48 4.44
C ALA A 99 9.60 13.02 4.44
N THR A 100 9.27 12.47 5.61
CA THR A 100 8.67 11.15 5.74
C THR A 100 7.48 11.02 4.79
N ASN A 101 7.47 9.96 3.99
CA ASN A 101 6.43 9.69 2.99
C ASN A 101 5.72 8.36 3.21
N PHE A 102 6.34 7.43 3.93
CA PHE A 102 5.82 6.08 4.14
C PHE A 102 6.15 5.59 5.54
N VAL A 103 5.15 5.12 6.27
CA VAL A 103 5.33 4.48 7.57
C VAL A 103 4.56 3.16 7.57
N VAL A 104 5.21 2.09 8.04
CA VAL A 104 4.56 0.78 8.17
C VAL A 104 4.44 0.36 9.62
N LEU A 105 3.25 -0.15 10.00
CA LEU A 105 2.98 -0.82 11.27
C LEU A 105 2.76 -2.32 11.02
N LEU A 106 3.60 -3.17 11.61
CA LEU A 106 3.48 -4.64 11.46
C LEU A 106 3.31 -5.34 12.81
N GLY A 107 2.18 -6.03 12.96
CA GLY A 107 1.89 -6.95 14.05
C GLY A 107 2.11 -8.41 13.63
N HIS A 108 1.36 -9.37 14.20
CA HIS A 108 1.43 -10.79 13.85
C HIS A 108 0.57 -11.18 12.64
N ARG A 109 -0.07 -10.21 12.01
CA ARG A 109 -0.94 -10.40 10.86
C ARG A 109 -0.23 -9.96 9.59
N TYR A 110 -0.23 -10.83 8.58
CA TYR A 110 0.33 -10.58 7.27
C TYR A 110 -0.63 -9.83 6.35
N GLY A 111 -1.94 -10.06 6.54
CA GLY A 111 -3.00 -9.32 5.86
C GLY A 111 -3.60 -10.02 4.65
N SER A 112 -4.49 -9.31 3.96
CA SER A 112 -5.23 -9.86 2.83
C SER A 112 -4.30 -10.15 1.65
N ARG A 113 -4.50 -11.31 1.03
CA ARG A 113 -3.86 -11.74 -0.20
C ARG A 113 -4.95 -11.91 -1.28
N PRO A 114 -5.42 -10.79 -1.88
CA PRO A 114 -6.56 -10.81 -2.77
C PRO A 114 -6.25 -11.58 -4.06
N THR A 115 -7.30 -12.02 -4.73
CA THR A 115 -7.20 -12.54 -6.09
C THR A 115 -6.72 -11.41 -7.01
N PRO A 116 -5.73 -11.64 -7.90
CA PRO A 116 -5.22 -10.58 -8.76
C PRO A 116 -6.32 -9.97 -9.62
N ALA A 117 -6.51 -8.65 -9.53
CA ALA A 117 -7.49 -7.93 -10.33
C ALA A 117 -7.10 -7.91 -11.82
N THR A 118 -5.81 -7.96 -12.12
CA THR A 118 -5.26 -8.01 -13.47
C THR A 118 -4.19 -9.08 -13.56
N ILE A 119 -4.17 -9.81 -14.68
CA ILE A 119 -3.15 -10.83 -14.98
C ILE A 119 -2.74 -10.64 -16.45
N ARG A 120 -1.44 -10.57 -16.74
CA ARG A 120 -0.94 -10.48 -18.12
C ARG A 120 -1.50 -11.59 -19.00
N ALA A 121 -1.92 -11.29 -20.22
CA ALA A 121 -2.69 -12.23 -21.06
C ALA A 121 -2.00 -13.58 -21.25
N SER A 122 -0.72 -13.54 -21.64
CA SER A 122 0.08 -14.76 -21.80
C SER A 122 0.21 -15.57 -20.51
N LEU A 123 0.28 -14.92 -19.34
CA LEU A 123 0.36 -15.61 -18.06
C LEU A 123 -1.00 -16.24 -17.71
N PHE A 124 -2.10 -15.52 -17.93
CA PHE A 124 -3.44 -16.04 -17.72
C PHE A 124 -3.71 -17.29 -18.58
N GLU A 125 -3.35 -17.24 -19.86
CA GLU A 125 -3.51 -18.37 -20.79
C GLU A 125 -2.71 -19.60 -20.36
N GLN A 126 -1.49 -19.42 -19.85
CA GLN A 126 -0.68 -20.50 -19.28
C GLN A 126 -1.36 -21.13 -18.05
N LEU A 127 -1.79 -20.30 -17.10
CA LEU A 127 -2.50 -20.75 -15.90
C LEU A 127 -3.80 -21.49 -16.27
N TYR A 128 -4.54 -20.94 -17.23
CA TYR A 128 -5.78 -21.52 -17.75
C TYR A 128 -5.56 -22.88 -18.38
N SER A 129 -4.49 -23.06 -19.17
CA SER A 129 -4.12 -24.34 -19.77
C SER A 129 -3.83 -25.41 -18.72
N ILE A 130 -3.12 -25.05 -17.64
CA ILE A 130 -2.85 -25.98 -16.53
C ILE A 130 -4.16 -26.43 -15.87
N ILE A 131 -5.08 -25.48 -15.63
CA ILE A 131 -6.36 -25.76 -14.98
C ILE A 131 -7.25 -26.64 -15.88
N CYS A 132 -7.27 -26.40 -17.19
CA CYS A 132 -8.01 -27.24 -18.13
C CYS A 132 -7.48 -28.67 -18.26
N SER A 133 -6.17 -28.87 -18.03
CA SER A 133 -5.55 -30.19 -18.12
C SER A 133 -5.91 -31.12 -16.95
N ASP A 134 -6.44 -30.57 -15.85
CA ASP A 134 -6.88 -31.35 -14.69
C ASP A 134 -8.33 -31.82 -14.90
N ILE A 135 -8.53 -33.13 -15.03
CA ILE A 135 -9.82 -33.76 -15.39
C ILE A 135 -10.93 -33.41 -14.39
N ASN A 136 -10.57 -33.08 -13.15
CA ASN A 136 -11.53 -32.73 -12.09
C ASN A 136 -11.96 -31.25 -12.09
N ASP A 137 -11.39 -30.41 -12.96
CA ASP A 137 -11.46 -28.95 -12.84
C ASP A 137 -12.15 -28.25 -14.02
N LYS A 138 -12.94 -28.96 -14.84
CA LYS A 138 -13.70 -28.35 -15.95
C LYS A 138 -14.60 -27.20 -15.49
N ASP A 139 -15.25 -27.36 -14.34
CA ASP A 139 -16.08 -26.31 -13.73
C ASP A 139 -15.27 -25.10 -13.28
N ASP A 140 -14.02 -25.30 -12.85
CA ASP A 140 -13.12 -24.23 -12.41
C ASP A 140 -12.58 -23.42 -13.59
N ALA A 141 -12.22 -24.08 -14.69
CA ALA A 141 -11.86 -23.42 -15.94
C ALA A 141 -13.02 -22.56 -16.48
N GLN A 142 -14.25 -23.09 -16.45
CA GLN A 142 -15.42 -22.32 -16.83
C GLN A 142 -15.61 -21.11 -15.92
N LEU A 143 -15.48 -21.28 -14.60
CA LEU A 143 -15.58 -20.19 -13.64
C LEU A 143 -14.57 -19.07 -13.92
N LEU A 144 -13.31 -19.42 -14.17
CA LEU A 144 -12.26 -18.44 -14.52
C LEU A 144 -12.60 -17.67 -15.81
N SER A 145 -13.06 -18.36 -16.85
CA SER A 145 -13.43 -17.72 -18.12
C SER A 145 -14.65 -16.78 -18.01
N GLN A 146 -15.52 -17.02 -17.03
CA GLN A 146 -16.67 -16.15 -16.75
C GLN A 146 -16.28 -14.90 -15.97
N TRP A 147 -15.31 -15.02 -15.07
CA TRP A 147 -14.90 -13.95 -14.16
C TRP A 147 -13.74 -13.10 -14.66
N TYR A 148 -12.91 -13.60 -15.57
CA TYR A 148 -11.83 -12.82 -16.19
C TYR A 148 -12.17 -12.48 -17.65
N GLN A 149 -11.95 -11.22 -18.01
CA GLN A 149 -12.17 -10.72 -19.36
C GLN A 149 -10.89 -10.15 -19.96
N LEU A 150 -10.58 -10.55 -21.20
CA LEU A 150 -9.46 -10.02 -21.94
C LEU A 150 -9.68 -8.53 -22.26
N ASP A 151 -8.70 -7.72 -21.88
CA ASP A 151 -8.56 -6.33 -22.28
C ASP A 151 -7.30 -6.18 -23.16
N THR A 152 -7.55 -5.88 -24.44
CA THR A 152 -6.51 -5.65 -25.45
C THR A 152 -6.11 -4.18 -25.58
N ASN A 153 -6.76 -3.27 -24.84
CA ASN A 153 -6.37 -1.86 -24.81
C ASN A 153 -5.11 -1.63 -23.95
N CYS A 154 -4.81 -2.54 -23.03
CA CYS A 154 -3.55 -2.57 -22.31
C CYS A 154 -2.42 -3.12 -23.20
N ILE A 155 -1.23 -2.54 -23.11
CA ILE A 155 -0.02 -3.03 -23.80
C ILE A 155 1.05 -3.32 -22.74
N PRO A 156 1.41 -4.59 -22.48
CA PRO A 156 0.84 -5.81 -23.07
C PRO A 156 -0.61 -6.06 -22.61
N ALA A 157 -1.37 -6.85 -23.40
CA ALA A 157 -2.75 -7.20 -23.08
C ALA A 157 -2.87 -7.93 -21.74
N VAL A 158 -4.00 -7.76 -21.07
CA VAL A 158 -4.26 -8.33 -19.73
C VAL A 158 -5.65 -8.95 -19.66
N TYR A 159 -5.86 -9.91 -18.78
CA TYR A 159 -7.17 -10.31 -18.30
C TYR A 159 -7.50 -9.55 -17.01
N ILE A 160 -8.71 -8.99 -16.95
CA ILE A 160 -9.21 -8.22 -15.82
C ILE A 160 -10.31 -9.02 -15.12
N LEU A 161 -10.22 -9.14 -13.80
CA LEU A 161 -11.27 -9.69 -12.95
C LEU A 161 -12.48 -8.76 -13.00
N ARG A 162 -13.60 -9.27 -13.49
CA ARG A 162 -14.84 -8.51 -13.69
C ARG A 162 -15.38 -7.99 -12.36
N PRO A 163 -16.07 -6.83 -12.37
CA PRO A 163 -16.71 -6.32 -11.18
C PRO A 163 -17.70 -7.32 -10.58
N ILE A 164 -17.80 -7.40 -9.25
CA ILE A 164 -18.65 -8.37 -8.56
C ILE A 164 -20.11 -8.26 -9.03
N SER A 165 -20.61 -7.04 -9.15
CA SER A 165 -21.96 -6.71 -9.61
C SER A 165 -22.28 -7.17 -11.03
N SER A 166 -21.28 -7.46 -11.88
CA SER A 166 -21.51 -7.97 -13.24
C SER A 166 -22.13 -9.37 -13.25
N MET A 167 -21.79 -10.18 -12.24
CA MET A 167 -22.29 -11.55 -12.07
C MET A 167 -23.22 -11.67 -10.86
N LEU A 168 -23.05 -10.82 -9.86
CA LEU A 168 -23.84 -10.77 -8.62
C LEU A 168 -24.41 -9.35 -8.40
N PRO A 169 -25.43 -8.91 -9.19
CA PRO A 169 -25.94 -7.53 -9.12
C PRO A 169 -26.46 -7.12 -7.73
N LYS A 170 -26.93 -8.10 -6.95
CA LYS A 170 -27.46 -7.90 -5.60
C LYS A 170 -26.44 -7.37 -4.60
N ILE A 171 -25.14 -7.37 -4.92
CA ILE A 171 -24.12 -6.75 -4.07
C ILE A 171 -24.27 -5.22 -3.97
N LEU A 172 -24.97 -4.59 -4.91
CA LEU A 172 -25.30 -3.16 -4.91
C LEU A 172 -26.78 -2.92 -4.57
N SER A 173 -27.48 -3.91 -4.01
CA SER A 173 -28.88 -3.77 -3.59
C SER A 173 -29.00 -2.81 -2.40
N PRO A 174 -30.08 -2.00 -2.32
CA PRO A 174 -30.39 -1.25 -1.10
C PRO A 174 -30.79 -2.17 0.07
N ASP A 175 -31.18 -3.42 -0.20
CA ASP A 175 -31.50 -4.41 0.83
C ASP A 175 -30.22 -5.03 1.43
N THR A 176 -29.97 -4.73 2.70
CA THR A 176 -28.82 -5.24 3.46
C THR A 176 -28.76 -6.78 3.52
N ASN A 177 -29.90 -7.48 3.51
CA ASN A 177 -29.91 -8.94 3.52
C ASN A 177 -29.52 -9.53 2.16
N GLU A 178 -29.90 -8.88 1.06
CA GLU A 178 -29.46 -9.28 -0.28
C GLU A 178 -27.96 -9.07 -0.45
N VAL A 179 -27.43 -7.91 0.00
CA VAL A 179 -26.00 -7.62 -0.02
C VAL A 179 -25.23 -8.68 0.75
N LYS A 180 -25.62 -8.99 2.00
CA LYS A 180 -24.95 -10.02 2.82
C LYS A 180 -24.95 -11.40 2.16
N ARG A 181 -26.04 -11.77 1.46
CA ARG A 181 -26.12 -13.04 0.73
C ARG A 181 -25.16 -13.03 -0.47
N ALA A 182 -25.14 -11.95 -1.25
CA ALA A 182 -24.24 -11.77 -2.38
C ALA A 182 -22.77 -11.76 -1.96
N GLU A 183 -22.41 -11.08 -0.85
CA GLU A 183 -21.06 -11.09 -0.28
C GLU A 183 -20.63 -12.48 0.15
N LYS A 184 -21.51 -13.26 0.77
CA LYS A 184 -21.24 -14.65 1.15
C LYS A 184 -21.02 -15.54 -0.06
N GLU A 185 -21.81 -15.35 -1.11
CA GLU A 185 -21.66 -16.06 -2.38
C GLU A 185 -20.34 -15.68 -3.08
N TRP A 186 -20.05 -14.39 -3.21
CA TRP A 186 -18.80 -13.88 -3.73
C TRP A 186 -17.61 -14.44 -2.96
N LYS A 187 -17.65 -14.45 -1.62
CA LYS A 187 -16.56 -15.01 -0.79
C LYS A 187 -16.26 -16.46 -1.14
N LYS A 188 -17.28 -17.28 -1.43
CA LYS A 188 -17.12 -18.68 -1.86
C LYS A 188 -16.47 -18.75 -3.24
N ILE A 189 -17.02 -18.03 -4.22
CA ILE A 189 -16.51 -17.98 -5.60
C ILE A 189 -15.06 -17.50 -5.63
N ASN A 190 -14.78 -16.36 -5.00
CA ASN A 190 -13.46 -15.76 -4.95
C ASN A 190 -12.43 -16.67 -4.26
N THR A 191 -12.84 -17.40 -3.22
CA THR A 191 -11.95 -18.39 -2.58
C THR A 191 -11.63 -19.54 -3.54
N ARG A 192 -12.62 -20.03 -4.29
CA ARG A 192 -12.43 -21.08 -5.30
C ARG A 192 -11.47 -20.63 -6.42
N ILE A 193 -11.72 -19.44 -7.01
CA ILE A 193 -10.85 -18.83 -8.03
C ILE A 193 -9.42 -18.66 -7.51
N ARG A 194 -9.26 -18.04 -6.33
CA ARG A 194 -7.94 -17.80 -5.73
C ARG A 194 -7.16 -19.07 -5.50
N THR A 195 -7.80 -20.11 -4.95
CA THR A 195 -7.15 -21.40 -4.68
C THR A 195 -6.65 -22.04 -5.99
N ARG A 196 -7.47 -22.02 -7.05
CA ARG A 196 -7.09 -22.59 -8.34
C ARG A 196 -5.97 -21.82 -9.02
N LEU A 197 -6.04 -20.49 -9.04
CA LEU A 197 -4.96 -19.65 -9.57
C LEU A 197 -3.63 -19.89 -8.85
N ARG A 198 -3.65 -20.01 -7.52
CA ARG A 198 -2.46 -20.33 -6.72
C ARG A 198 -1.87 -21.69 -7.07
N GLN A 199 -2.71 -22.72 -7.15
CA GLN A 199 -2.26 -24.07 -7.52
C GLN A 199 -1.62 -24.08 -8.93
N ALA A 200 -2.25 -23.39 -9.89
CA ALA A 200 -1.69 -23.25 -11.23
C ALA A 200 -0.38 -22.47 -11.23
N ALA A 201 -0.29 -21.37 -10.48
CA ALA A 201 0.92 -20.57 -10.37
C ALA A 201 2.08 -21.35 -9.72
N THR A 202 1.80 -22.17 -8.70
CA THR A 202 2.81 -23.09 -8.12
C THR A 202 3.32 -24.07 -9.16
N LYS A 203 2.44 -24.73 -9.92
CA LYS A 203 2.85 -25.64 -11.01
C LYS A 203 3.66 -24.91 -12.09
N CYS A 204 3.26 -23.70 -12.49
CA CYS A 204 4.02 -22.89 -13.44
C CYS A 204 5.43 -22.56 -12.92
N LEU A 205 5.56 -22.20 -11.64
CA LEU A 205 6.85 -21.87 -11.04
C LEU A 205 7.76 -23.10 -10.96
N GLU A 206 7.22 -24.25 -10.55
CA GLU A 206 7.94 -25.53 -10.53
C GLU A 206 8.44 -25.94 -11.93
N GLN A 207 7.65 -25.62 -12.97
CA GLN A 207 8.01 -25.87 -14.37
C GLN A 207 8.87 -24.74 -14.99
N GLN A 208 9.30 -23.75 -14.21
CA GLN A 208 10.08 -22.59 -14.65
C GLN A 208 9.42 -21.79 -15.79
N GLN A 209 8.09 -21.82 -15.86
CA GLN A 209 7.30 -21.09 -16.87
C GLN A 209 7.05 -19.64 -16.50
N ILE A 210 7.14 -19.31 -15.21
CA ILE A 210 6.93 -17.97 -14.67
C ILE A 210 8.08 -17.59 -13.75
N GLN A 211 8.30 -16.28 -13.59
CA GLN A 211 9.32 -15.75 -12.68
C GLN A 211 8.77 -15.57 -11.25
N GLU A 212 9.66 -15.43 -10.26
CA GLU A 212 9.26 -15.23 -8.85
C GLU A 212 8.39 -13.99 -8.65
N ASN A 213 8.66 -12.90 -9.37
CA ASN A 213 7.84 -11.67 -9.27
C ASN A 213 6.41 -11.87 -9.80
N GLU A 214 6.22 -12.76 -10.78
CA GLU A 214 4.89 -13.10 -11.30
C GLU A 214 4.16 -14.06 -10.36
N TYR A 215 4.90 -14.95 -9.70
CA TYR A 215 4.36 -15.80 -8.64
C TYR A 215 3.88 -14.99 -7.44
N ASP A 216 4.66 -13.97 -7.04
CA ASP A 216 4.35 -13.09 -5.91
C ASP A 216 2.98 -12.42 -6.03
N ASP A 217 2.49 -12.14 -7.25
CA ASP A 217 1.18 -11.53 -7.45
C ASP A 217 0.01 -12.33 -6.86
N PHE A 218 0.16 -13.64 -6.70
CA PHE A 218 -0.88 -14.54 -6.17
C PHE A 218 -0.76 -14.80 -4.65
N PHE A 219 0.43 -14.59 -4.08
CA PHE A 219 0.77 -15.02 -2.71
C PHE A 219 1.15 -13.88 -1.77
N VAL A 220 1.56 -12.72 -2.30
CA VAL A 220 1.96 -11.57 -1.48
C VAL A 220 0.74 -10.80 -0.99
N SER A 221 0.79 -10.32 0.26
CA SER A 221 -0.30 -9.52 0.83
C SER A 221 -0.29 -8.08 0.29
N VAL A 222 -1.45 -7.41 0.37
CA VAL A 222 -1.55 -5.98 0.01
C VAL A 222 -0.54 -5.15 0.80
N THR A 223 -0.39 -5.42 2.09
CA THR A 223 0.57 -4.72 2.96
C THR A 223 2.02 -4.96 2.53
N GLU A 224 2.37 -6.17 2.08
CA GLU A 224 3.71 -6.38 1.52
C GLU A 224 3.90 -5.71 0.16
N LYS A 225 2.88 -5.64 -0.71
CA LYS A 225 2.93 -4.84 -1.95
C LYS A 225 3.14 -3.34 -1.65
N GLU A 226 2.46 -2.82 -0.63
CA GLU A 226 2.68 -1.46 -0.12
C GLU A 226 4.13 -1.27 0.37
N ILE A 227 4.70 -2.22 1.12
CA ILE A 227 6.09 -2.15 1.61
C ILE A 227 7.11 -2.28 0.47
N ILE A 228 6.84 -3.10 -0.54
CA ILE A 228 7.68 -3.20 -1.73
C ILE A 228 7.79 -1.82 -2.38
N ASN A 229 6.66 -1.18 -2.67
CA ASN A 229 6.65 0.14 -3.30
C ASN A 229 7.10 1.26 -2.37
N GLY A 230 6.83 1.15 -1.07
CA GLY A 230 7.11 2.18 -0.07
C GLY A 230 8.54 2.20 0.45
N ILE A 231 9.15 1.02 0.62
CA ILE A 231 10.46 0.84 1.28
C ILE A 231 11.44 0.11 0.35
N LEU A 232 11.09 -1.07 -0.15
CA LEU A 232 12.09 -1.99 -0.72
C LEU A 232 12.58 -1.58 -2.12
N SER A 233 11.74 -0.90 -2.89
CA SER A 233 12.05 -0.45 -4.25
C SER A 233 12.46 1.03 -4.34
N VAL A 234 12.64 1.71 -3.20
CA VAL A 234 12.90 3.17 -3.15
C VAL A 234 14.37 3.45 -2.79
N PRO A 235 15.10 4.25 -3.58
CA PRO A 235 16.54 4.48 -3.36
C PRO A 235 16.87 5.20 -2.05
N ASN A 236 15.98 6.07 -1.55
CA ASN A 236 16.19 6.89 -0.35
C ASN A 236 15.33 6.44 0.84
N ALA A 237 15.06 5.14 0.97
CA ALA A 237 14.17 4.60 2.00
C ALA A 237 14.56 5.07 3.42
N ASN A 238 15.86 5.13 3.73
CA ASN A 238 16.34 5.52 5.06
C ASN A 238 16.10 6.97 5.46
N GLU A 239 15.83 7.86 4.51
CA GLU A 239 15.62 9.28 4.78
C GLU A 239 14.13 9.61 4.98
N ARG A 240 13.24 8.78 4.44
CA ARG A 240 11.82 9.11 4.30
C ARG A 240 10.86 8.04 4.76
N THR A 241 11.35 6.92 5.27
CA THR A 241 10.50 5.80 5.68
C THR A 241 10.82 5.34 7.09
N LEU A 242 9.80 4.78 7.77
CA LEU A 242 9.90 4.24 9.12
C LEU A 242 9.12 2.93 9.22
N CYS A 243 9.59 2.03 10.08
CA CYS A 243 8.97 0.74 10.34
C CYS A 243 8.77 0.54 11.84
N PHE A 244 7.55 0.24 12.26
CA PHE A 244 7.19 -0.07 13.64
C PHE A 244 6.70 -1.51 13.74
N LEU A 245 7.40 -2.33 14.51
CA LEU A 245 7.17 -3.77 14.65
C LEU A 245 6.65 -4.08 16.05
N ARG A 246 5.44 -4.64 16.14
CA ARG A 246 4.87 -5.15 17.39
C ARG A 246 4.92 -6.67 17.41
N LYS A 247 5.44 -7.23 18.50
CA LYS A 247 5.46 -8.67 18.77
C LYS A 247 4.71 -8.99 20.05
N PHE A 248 3.70 -9.86 19.97
CA PHE A 248 3.15 -10.55 21.13
C PHE A 248 4.07 -11.72 21.48
N GLU A 249 4.45 -11.85 22.75
CA GLU A 249 5.35 -12.92 23.19
C GLU A 249 4.65 -14.27 23.33
N ASP A 250 3.34 -14.27 23.52
CA ASP A 250 2.51 -15.40 23.96
C ASP A 250 1.25 -15.62 23.10
N ILE A 251 1.05 -14.90 21.99
CA ILE A 251 -0.17 -15.02 21.16
C ILE A 251 -0.40 -16.44 20.63
N HIS A 252 0.66 -17.23 20.41
CA HIS A 252 0.58 -18.63 19.98
C HIS A 252 -0.06 -19.55 21.02
N GLU A 253 -0.10 -19.13 22.29
CA GLU A 253 -0.75 -19.86 23.40
C GLU A 253 -2.25 -19.49 23.52
N HIS A 254 -2.68 -18.44 22.81
CA HIS A 254 -4.02 -17.85 22.92
C HIS A 254 -4.82 -17.87 21.62
N LEU A 255 -4.53 -18.81 20.71
CA LEU A 255 -5.18 -18.90 19.39
C LEU A 255 -6.70 -19.10 19.45
N SER A 256 -7.19 -19.67 20.54
CA SER A 256 -8.62 -19.92 20.79
C SER A 256 -9.40 -18.68 21.22
N ASP A 257 -8.72 -17.59 21.57
CA ASP A 257 -9.40 -16.35 21.96
C ASP A 257 -10.17 -15.75 20.78
N ASN A 258 -11.38 -15.25 21.06
CA ASN A 258 -12.29 -14.72 20.04
C ASN A 258 -11.68 -13.62 19.15
N LYS A 259 -10.71 -12.87 19.67
CA LYS A 259 -10.02 -11.79 18.96
C LYS A 259 -8.69 -12.23 18.34
N ALA A 260 -8.15 -13.41 18.65
CA ALA A 260 -6.83 -13.84 18.16
C ALA A 260 -6.74 -13.81 16.63
N SER A 261 -7.78 -14.31 15.94
CA SER A 261 -7.90 -14.28 14.46
C SER A 261 -7.82 -12.89 13.83
N LYS A 262 -8.03 -11.82 14.61
CA LYS A 262 -7.86 -10.44 14.14
C LYS A 262 -6.41 -9.98 14.15
N TYR A 263 -5.53 -10.65 14.91
CA TYR A 263 -4.14 -10.28 15.19
C TYR A 263 -3.09 -11.26 14.66
N ILE A 264 -3.48 -12.49 14.36
CA ILE A 264 -2.64 -13.52 13.74
C ILE A 264 -3.44 -14.27 12.68
N ASP A 265 -2.79 -14.68 11.59
CA ASP A 265 -3.42 -15.45 10.52
C ASP A 265 -3.53 -16.92 10.91
N LEU A 266 -4.76 -17.44 10.90
CA LEU A 266 -5.11 -18.77 11.38
C LEU A 266 -5.70 -19.63 10.25
N LYS A 267 -5.40 -20.93 10.32
CA LYS A 267 -6.12 -22.00 9.62
C LYS A 267 -6.85 -22.85 10.66
N TYR A 268 -7.93 -23.51 10.25
CA TYR A 268 -8.78 -24.29 11.15
C TYR A 268 -8.70 -25.76 10.75
N LEU A 269 -8.48 -26.62 11.75
CA LEU A 269 -8.56 -28.06 11.58
C LEU A 269 -10.01 -28.52 11.39
N ASN A 270 -10.20 -29.79 11.02
CA ASN A 270 -11.54 -30.35 10.76
C ASN A 270 -12.45 -30.33 12.00
N ASP A 271 -11.88 -30.35 13.20
CA ASP A 271 -12.58 -30.23 14.49
C ASP A 271 -12.85 -28.76 14.90
N GLY A 272 -12.43 -27.79 14.09
CA GLY A 272 -12.55 -26.36 14.36
C GLY A 272 -11.44 -25.78 15.23
N THR A 273 -10.43 -26.56 15.62
CA THR A 273 -9.28 -26.05 16.37
C THR A 273 -8.47 -25.06 15.53
N PRO A 274 -8.23 -23.82 16.02
CA PRO A 274 -7.38 -22.87 15.32
C PRO A 274 -5.90 -23.23 15.45
N ILE A 275 -5.17 -23.16 14.35
CA ILE A 275 -3.71 -23.28 14.31
C ILE A 275 -3.14 -22.13 13.47
N VAL A 276 -1.89 -21.75 13.70
CA VAL A 276 -1.22 -20.70 12.93
C VAL A 276 -1.01 -21.14 11.48
N ASP A 277 -1.30 -20.27 10.52
CA ASP A 277 -0.96 -20.50 9.12
C ASP A 277 0.55 -20.36 8.88
N ASP A 278 1.28 -21.49 8.96
CA ASP A 278 2.75 -21.53 8.85
C ASP A 278 3.31 -20.90 7.57
N GLU A 279 2.59 -21.01 6.44
CA GLU A 279 3.02 -20.40 5.17
C GLU A 279 3.02 -18.87 5.31
N VAL A 280 1.92 -18.34 5.85
CA VAL A 280 1.73 -16.90 6.06
C VAL A 280 2.69 -16.36 7.11
N GLU A 281 2.91 -17.09 8.20
CA GLU A 281 3.86 -16.70 9.23
C GLU A 281 5.30 -16.65 8.69
N LYS A 282 5.69 -17.61 7.83
CA LYS A 282 6.99 -17.59 7.15
C LYS A 282 7.15 -16.36 6.25
N LEU A 283 6.13 -16.02 5.46
CA LEU A 283 6.14 -14.82 4.61
C LEU A 283 6.31 -13.54 5.44
N LEU A 284 5.52 -13.40 6.51
CA LEU A 284 5.59 -12.23 7.41
C LEU A 284 6.95 -12.14 8.13
N ASN A 285 7.51 -13.26 8.58
CA ASN A 285 8.81 -13.29 9.24
C ASN A 285 9.94 -12.94 8.27
N ARG A 286 9.90 -13.44 7.02
CA ARG A 286 10.82 -13.04 5.95
C ARG A 286 10.75 -11.53 5.71
N LEU A 287 9.56 -10.96 5.69
CA LEU A 287 9.35 -9.53 5.51
C LEU A 287 9.96 -8.70 6.64
N LYS A 288 9.63 -9.03 7.90
CA LYS A 288 10.06 -8.30 9.10
C LYS A 288 11.55 -8.41 9.39
N TYR A 289 12.12 -9.60 9.24
CA TYR A 289 13.45 -9.93 9.76
C TYR A 289 14.50 -10.12 8.68
N THR A 290 14.11 -10.11 7.40
CA THR A 290 15.04 -10.20 6.28
C THR A 290 14.87 -9.04 5.30
N ARG A 291 13.70 -8.89 4.67
CA ARG A 291 13.51 -7.91 3.60
C ARG A 291 13.64 -6.46 4.07
N ILE A 292 12.92 -6.07 5.13
CA ILE A 292 12.97 -4.69 5.65
C ILE A 292 14.37 -4.35 6.20
N PRO A 293 15.01 -5.16 7.07
CA PRO A 293 16.34 -4.83 7.59
C PRO A 293 17.45 -4.80 6.55
N ASN A 294 17.29 -5.46 5.39
CA ASN A 294 18.26 -5.39 4.29
C ASN A 294 18.27 -4.02 3.58
N VAL A 295 17.20 -3.23 3.72
CA VAL A 295 17.07 -1.90 3.08
C VAL A 295 17.08 -0.79 4.12
N LEU A 296 16.39 -0.99 5.24
CA LEU A 296 16.17 0.02 6.26
C LEU A 296 17.13 -0.17 7.45
N GLN A 297 17.83 0.89 7.82
CA GLN A 297 18.76 0.92 8.95
C GLN A 297 18.01 0.74 10.27
N SER A 298 18.67 0.12 11.26
CA SER A 298 18.10 -0.17 12.57
C SER A 298 17.49 1.06 13.28
N LYS A 299 18.03 2.27 13.04
CA LYS A 299 17.51 3.52 13.62
C LYS A 299 16.08 3.87 13.16
N ASN A 300 15.66 3.35 12.01
CA ASN A 300 14.34 3.58 11.43
C ASN A 300 13.40 2.38 11.68
N ILE A 301 13.85 1.36 12.43
CA ILE A 301 13.07 0.16 12.77
C ILE A 301 12.85 0.12 14.29
N TYR A 302 11.62 0.44 14.70
CA TYR A 302 11.18 0.42 16.09
C TYR A 302 10.55 -0.94 16.40
N LYS A 303 10.88 -1.51 17.56
CA LYS A 303 10.45 -2.87 17.94
C LYS A 303 9.86 -2.85 19.34
N TYR A 304 8.66 -3.42 19.48
CA TYR A 304 7.92 -3.53 20.73
C TYR A 304 7.61 -4.98 21.03
N LYS A 305 7.75 -5.35 22.30
CA LYS A 305 7.36 -6.64 22.84
C LYS A 305 6.27 -6.40 23.88
N ILE A 306 5.18 -7.14 23.76
CA ILE A 306 4.02 -7.02 24.64
C ILE A 306 3.41 -8.40 24.89
N HIS A 307 2.57 -8.49 25.91
CA HIS A 307 1.77 -9.68 26.19
C HIS A 307 0.39 -9.59 25.55
N TRP A 308 -0.15 -10.74 25.16
CA TRP A 308 -1.49 -10.85 24.64
C TRP A 308 -2.53 -10.64 25.75
N THR A 309 -3.66 -10.02 25.39
CA THR A 309 -4.85 -10.05 26.23
C THR A 309 -6.04 -10.45 25.38
N SER A 310 -7.04 -11.13 25.97
CA SER A 310 -8.25 -11.57 25.27
C SER A 310 -9.06 -10.42 24.66
N LYS A 311 -8.79 -9.17 25.07
CA LYS A 311 -9.35 -7.95 24.49
C LYS A 311 -8.58 -7.46 23.25
N GLY A 312 -7.46 -8.06 22.90
CA GLY A 312 -6.49 -7.53 21.94
C GLY A 312 -5.83 -6.25 22.47
N ILE A 313 -5.26 -5.45 21.57
CA ILE A 313 -4.69 -4.13 21.93
C ILE A 313 -5.80 -3.22 22.46
N ASN A 314 -5.59 -2.65 23.64
CA ASN A 314 -6.51 -1.75 24.31
C ASN A 314 -5.76 -0.78 25.23
N ARG A 315 -6.38 0.36 25.55
CA ARG A 315 -5.74 1.44 26.30
C ARG A 315 -5.43 1.09 27.75
N ASP A 316 -6.20 0.19 28.36
CA ASP A 316 -6.02 -0.15 29.77
C ASP A 316 -4.79 -1.04 29.93
N ASP A 317 -4.79 -2.19 29.27
CA ASP A 317 -3.75 -3.21 29.42
C ASP A 317 -2.44 -2.83 28.68
N HIS A 318 -2.52 -2.00 27.64
CA HIS A 318 -1.38 -1.65 26.78
C HIS A 318 -1.06 -0.15 26.77
N SER A 319 -1.47 0.60 27.80
CA SER A 319 -1.22 2.04 27.95
C SER A 319 0.26 2.40 27.73
N GLN A 320 1.17 1.69 28.41
CA GLN A 320 2.61 1.93 28.31
C GLN A 320 3.15 1.71 26.89
N HIS A 321 2.71 0.66 26.21
CA HIS A 321 3.08 0.39 24.81
C HIS A 321 2.58 1.50 23.89
N ILE A 322 1.31 1.89 24.02
CA ILE A 322 0.72 2.94 23.19
C ILE A 322 1.40 4.29 23.42
N GLU A 323 1.72 4.63 24.67
CA GLU A 323 2.44 5.86 25.00
C GLU A 323 3.86 5.87 24.41
N GLN A 324 4.60 4.78 24.59
CA GLN A 324 5.94 4.63 24.01
C GLN A 324 5.90 4.73 22.49
N PHE A 325 4.99 4.00 21.84
CA PHE A 325 4.79 4.02 20.40
C PHE A 325 4.48 5.45 19.90
N ASN A 326 3.57 6.17 20.55
CA ASN A 326 3.23 7.54 20.17
C ASN A 326 4.43 8.48 20.26
N ASN A 327 5.23 8.38 21.32
CA ASN A 327 6.42 9.20 21.52
C ASN A 327 7.48 8.90 20.46
N ASP A 328 7.77 7.62 20.22
CA ASP A 328 8.72 7.18 19.20
C ASP A 328 8.28 7.64 17.81
N PHE A 329 7.01 7.45 17.46
CA PHE A 329 6.44 7.86 16.17
C PHE A 329 6.56 9.37 15.96
N TYR A 330 6.16 10.17 16.95
CA TYR A 330 6.27 11.62 16.90
C TYR A 330 7.73 12.06 16.73
N ASN A 331 8.64 11.56 17.57
CA ASN A 331 10.04 11.95 17.56
C ASN A 331 10.75 11.56 16.26
N ALA A 332 10.48 10.36 15.73
CA ALA A 332 11.07 9.86 14.50
C ALA A 332 10.69 10.73 13.29
N ILE A 333 9.40 11.04 13.16
CA ILE A 333 8.91 11.90 12.07
C ILE A 333 9.42 13.32 12.25
N GLN A 334 9.39 13.86 13.47
CA GLN A 334 9.92 15.19 13.75
C GLN A 334 11.39 15.29 13.32
N GLN A 335 12.20 14.28 13.65
CA GLN A 335 13.61 14.23 13.27
C GLN A 335 13.81 14.15 11.76
N GLN A 336 13.04 13.30 11.04
CA GLN A 336 13.13 13.22 9.58
C GLN A 336 12.69 14.52 8.90
N ILE A 337 11.66 15.20 9.42
CA ILE A 337 11.25 16.53 8.94
C ILE A 337 12.38 17.54 9.14
N ASP A 338 12.94 17.62 10.35
CA ASP A 338 14.01 18.57 10.65
C ASP A 338 15.22 18.36 9.74
N GLN A 339 15.66 17.11 9.55
CA GLN A 339 16.78 16.77 8.67
C GLN A 339 16.50 17.08 7.21
N CYS A 340 15.31 16.72 6.71
CA CYS A 340 14.92 16.97 5.32
C CYS A 340 14.75 18.45 5.01
N VAL A 341 14.20 19.24 5.93
CA VAL A 341 14.01 20.68 5.73
C VAL A 341 15.35 21.40 5.82
N GLN A 342 16.19 21.10 6.82
CA GLN A 342 17.50 21.73 7.01
C GLN A 342 18.46 21.49 5.83
N SER A 343 18.51 20.25 5.33
CA SER A 343 19.34 19.90 4.16
C SER A 343 18.89 20.56 2.86
N ARG A 344 17.63 21.03 2.81
CA ARG A 344 17.02 21.64 1.62
C ARG A 344 16.87 23.16 1.72
N ILE A 345 17.43 23.83 2.72
CA ILE A 345 17.39 25.29 2.83
C ILE A 345 18.27 25.92 1.72
N ILE A 346 17.67 26.09 0.54
CA ILE A 346 17.78 27.37 -0.17
C ILE A 346 16.71 28.23 0.50
N PRO A 347 17.08 29.40 1.07
CA PRO A 347 16.14 30.22 1.81
C PRO A 347 14.96 30.56 0.92
N ILE A 348 13.77 30.28 1.44
CA ILE A 348 12.53 30.95 1.02
C ILE A 348 12.80 32.43 1.23
N SER A 349 13.34 33.13 0.23
CA SER A 349 13.66 34.54 0.34
C SER A 349 13.15 35.37 -0.83
N ASP A 350 12.57 34.73 -1.85
CA ASP A 350 11.96 35.47 -2.95
C ASP A 350 10.63 34.83 -3.40
N PRO A 351 9.49 35.39 -2.97
CA PRO A 351 8.16 35.01 -3.44
C PRO A 351 8.03 35.05 -4.97
N LEU A 352 8.67 36.01 -5.64
CA LEU A 352 8.57 36.19 -7.09
C LEU A 352 9.25 35.03 -7.84
N HIS A 353 10.46 34.66 -7.44
CA HIS A 353 11.12 33.49 -8.02
C HIS A 353 10.31 32.21 -7.83
N HIS A 354 9.68 32.03 -6.67
CA HIS A 354 8.86 30.84 -6.41
C HIS A 354 7.62 30.79 -7.30
N GLU A 355 6.91 31.90 -7.44
CA GLU A 355 5.73 32.03 -8.31
C GLU A 355 6.09 31.80 -9.79
N ILE A 356 7.19 32.40 -10.28
CA ILE A 356 7.67 32.20 -11.66
C ILE A 356 8.06 30.73 -11.88
N LEU A 357 8.72 30.10 -10.90
CA LEU A 357 9.10 28.69 -10.98
C LEU A 357 7.88 27.77 -11.03
N GLU A 358 6.87 28.03 -10.20
CA GLU A 358 5.60 27.29 -10.19
C GLU A 358 4.91 27.35 -11.55
N HIS A 359 4.72 28.56 -12.09
CA HIS A 359 4.13 28.73 -13.41
C HIS A 359 4.94 28.09 -14.54
N ALA A 360 6.27 28.17 -14.49
CA ALA A 360 7.11 27.55 -15.50
C ALA A 360 7.00 26.00 -15.48
N ILE A 361 6.92 25.40 -14.29
CA ILE A 361 6.74 23.95 -14.13
C ILE A 361 5.34 23.49 -14.55
N GLU A 362 4.30 24.23 -14.16
CA GLU A 362 2.94 23.96 -14.61
C GLU A 362 2.84 24.05 -16.14
N CYS A 363 3.41 25.09 -16.75
CA CYS A 363 3.45 25.26 -18.20
C CYS A 363 4.15 24.07 -18.87
N LYS A 364 5.34 23.68 -18.40
CA LYS A 364 6.08 22.51 -18.91
C LYS A 364 5.25 21.22 -18.80
N THR A 365 4.58 21.03 -17.66
CA THR A 365 3.73 19.86 -17.41
C THR A 365 2.51 19.85 -18.35
N TYR A 366 1.92 21.02 -18.58
CA TYR A 366 0.76 21.18 -19.46
C TYR A 366 1.15 20.92 -20.92
N VAL A 367 2.25 21.51 -21.40
CA VAL A 367 2.78 21.30 -22.76
C VAL A 367 3.14 19.83 -22.99
N ALA A 368 3.75 19.15 -22.01
CA ALA A 368 4.09 17.74 -22.13
C ALA A 368 2.88 16.80 -22.27
N LYS A 369 1.72 17.23 -21.76
CA LYS A 369 0.44 16.50 -21.88
C LYS A 369 -0.43 16.99 -23.02
N PHE A 370 -0.03 18.07 -23.69
CA PHE A 370 -0.81 18.66 -24.77
C PHE A 370 -0.62 17.86 -26.05
N HIS A 371 -1.70 17.23 -26.50
CA HIS A 371 -1.75 16.51 -27.77
C HIS A 371 -2.66 17.27 -28.74
N GLY A 372 -2.07 17.99 -29.70
CA GLY A 372 -2.79 18.71 -30.76
C GLY A 372 -1.99 19.88 -31.35
N ARG A 373 -2.45 20.44 -32.47
CA ARG A 373 -1.88 21.64 -33.14
C ARG A 373 -0.38 21.57 -33.43
N THR A 374 0.18 20.38 -33.59
CA THR A 374 1.61 20.15 -33.86
C THR A 374 2.05 20.90 -35.12
N ASP A 375 1.19 20.91 -36.14
CA ASP A 375 1.43 21.58 -37.43
C ASP A 375 1.56 23.10 -37.26
N ILE A 376 0.77 23.69 -36.35
CA ILE A 376 0.83 25.12 -36.03
C ILE A 376 2.06 25.40 -35.18
N LEU A 377 2.34 24.60 -34.13
CA LEU A 377 3.49 24.78 -33.27
C LEU A 377 4.83 24.67 -34.03
N ASN A 378 4.92 23.73 -34.97
CA ASN A 378 6.07 23.58 -35.87
C ASN A 378 6.23 24.74 -36.86
N SER A 379 5.17 25.52 -37.11
CA SER A 379 5.24 26.70 -37.99
C SER A 379 5.70 27.99 -37.28
N VAL A 380 5.74 27.98 -35.94
CA VAL A 380 6.14 29.13 -35.11
C VAL A 380 7.34 28.86 -34.19
N SER A 381 7.87 27.63 -34.21
CA SER A 381 9.17 27.27 -33.60
C SER A 381 10.27 27.34 -34.63
#